data_AF-A0A9D3LIC6-F1
#
_entry.id   AF-A0A9D3LIC6-F1
#
_cell.length_a   1.000
_cell.length_b   1.000
_cell.length_c   1.000
_cell.angle_alpha   90.00
_cell.angle_beta   90.00
_cell.angle_gamma   90.00
#
_symmetry.space_group_name_H-M   'P 1'
#
loop_
_entity.id
_entity.type
_entity.pdbx_description
1 polymer ?
#
loop_
_entity_poly.entity_id
_entity_poly.type
_entity_poly.pdbx_seq_one_letter_code
_entity_poly.pdbx_strand_id
1 'polypeptide(L)'
;MLQHELRKLTVEGCEYRKVHQDLLSDLLRLSTSTYSQVRSKAQSVLFTALGTYNFCCRDIIPHVLGVLEPTRTDITQQQFKGALYCLLGNHSGVCLANLHDWDCIVQTWPAIVRSGLSSAMSLEKPSIVRLFDDLADKVHRQYETIGLDFTIPESSLVIAALLTKSGGPSHNLPFPSDKELEEGAQRLQERNQESIQKYEKLVTELLGRLHDRNLPWKFEHIAIGFLSLLLRDDHPLPSAAVHFFVKSLNHDSLIVRKVAISSVAGILKQLKRPHKKIPISPSDITGVSEPDGLVAGDRPDNRWLQYDSGSLPHSQQAWESCRFVDKTHWGYYSWPRKLMLYAPPEEQPKLGMSREEMTEREQIVYDHFSDPVFVKQLVEFLSLEDRKGKDKFSPRRFCLFKGLFRNFDDAFLPVLRPHMERLVGDSHESTQRCIAEIIAGLIRGSKHWSYTHAR
;
A
#
# COMPACT_ATOMS: atom_id res chain seq x y z
N MET A 1 0.66 38.77 27.35
CA MET A 1 1.22 37.68 28.18
C MET A 1 1.38 36.40 27.37
N LEU A 2 0.30 35.84 26.81
CA LEU A 2 0.35 34.62 25.97
C LEU A 2 1.36 34.66 24.81
N GLN A 3 1.45 35.77 24.07
CA GLN A 3 2.43 35.92 22.98
C GLN A 3 3.88 35.86 23.46
N HIS A 4 4.15 36.38 24.65
CA HIS A 4 5.48 36.37 25.26
C HIS A 4 5.85 34.97 25.75
N GLU A 5 4.88 34.25 26.33
CA GLU A 5 5.05 32.85 26.72
C GLU A 5 5.31 31.95 25.50
N LEU A 6 4.52 32.12 24.43
CA LEU A 6 4.73 31.39 23.19
C LEU A 6 6.14 31.64 22.63
N ARG A 7 6.59 32.91 22.58
CA ARG A 7 7.93 33.26 22.10
C ARG A 7 9.06 32.62 22.94
N LYS A 8 8.83 32.39 24.24
CA LYS A 8 9.81 31.75 25.13
C LYS A 8 9.77 30.22 25.05
N LEU A 9 8.61 29.64 24.80
CA LEU A 9 8.41 28.19 24.77
C LEU A 9 8.72 27.58 23.40
N THR A 10 8.49 28.32 22.31
CA THR A 10 8.79 27.86 20.96
C THR A 10 10.28 27.99 20.69
N VAL A 11 10.99 26.87 20.83
CA VAL A 11 12.39 26.75 20.43
C VAL A 11 12.45 25.74 19.29
N GLU A 12 12.75 26.21 18.09
CA GLU A 12 12.89 25.36 16.89
C GLU A 12 14.36 25.17 16.53
N GLY A 13 14.69 23.99 16.00
CA GLY A 13 16.00 23.75 15.39
C GLY A 13 17.18 23.71 16.36
N CYS A 14 16.98 23.30 17.61
CA CYS A 14 18.08 23.11 18.55
C CYS A 14 19.07 22.07 18.03
N GLU A 15 20.35 22.45 17.99
CA GLU A 15 21.45 21.57 17.64
C GLU A 15 21.52 20.38 18.62
N TYR A 16 21.56 19.17 18.07
CA TYR A 16 21.70 17.94 18.85
C TYR A 16 23.16 17.68 19.19
N ARG A 17 23.57 18.09 20.40
CA ARG A 17 24.95 18.04 20.89
C ARG A 17 25.26 16.77 21.68
N LYS A 18 26.55 16.52 21.91
CA LYS A 18 27.02 15.35 22.66
C LYS A 18 26.41 15.22 24.06
N VAL A 19 26.29 16.34 24.79
CA VAL A 19 25.65 16.34 26.12
C VAL A 19 24.18 15.90 26.04
N HIS A 20 23.45 16.23 24.96
CA HIS A 20 22.07 15.78 24.78
C HIS A 20 22.02 14.28 24.47
N GLN A 21 22.99 13.75 23.71
CA GLN A 21 23.13 12.31 23.46
C GLN A 21 23.33 11.54 24.77
N ASP A 22 24.24 12.01 25.62
CA ASP A 22 24.55 11.36 26.90
C ASP A 22 23.31 11.38 27.82
N LEU A 23 22.60 12.52 27.88
CA LEU A 23 21.34 12.65 28.62
C LEU A 23 20.24 11.72 28.09
N LEU A 24 20.08 11.60 26.76
CA LEU A 24 19.09 10.70 26.16
C LEU A 24 19.45 9.23 26.39
N SER A 25 20.73 8.88 26.37
CA SER A 25 21.21 7.53 26.69
C SER A 25 20.92 7.15 28.14
N ASP A 26 21.22 8.04 29.09
CA ASP A 26 20.89 7.84 30.50
C ASP A 26 19.37 7.76 30.73
N LEU A 27 18.61 8.59 30.02
CA LEU A 27 17.15 8.58 30.08
C LEU A 27 16.56 7.29 29.49
N LEU A 28 17.15 6.73 28.43
CA LEU A 28 16.77 5.43 27.89
C LEU A 28 17.08 4.29 28.87
N ARG A 29 18.21 4.37 29.58
CA ARG A 29 18.54 3.42 30.66
C ARG A 29 17.49 3.46 31.78
N LEU A 30 17.01 4.65 32.16
CA LEU A 30 15.90 4.80 33.11
C LEU A 30 14.57 4.29 32.52
N SER A 31 14.33 4.52 31.23
CA SER A 31 13.13 4.07 30.51
C SER A 31 13.03 2.55 30.37
N THR A 32 14.14 1.83 30.58
CA THR A 32 14.22 0.37 30.59
C THR A 32 14.49 -0.22 31.99
N SER A 33 14.37 0.59 33.05
CA SER A 33 14.59 0.17 34.44
C SER A 33 13.66 -0.96 34.94
N THR A 34 14.04 -1.60 36.03
CA THR A 34 13.28 -2.65 36.73
C THR A 34 11.91 -2.15 37.20
N TYR A 35 11.84 -0.94 37.75
CA TYR A 35 10.62 -0.39 38.34
C TYR A 35 9.74 0.29 37.30
N SER A 36 8.47 -0.13 37.21
CA SER A 36 7.51 0.36 36.23
C SER A 36 7.22 1.86 36.34
N GLN A 37 7.14 2.40 37.55
CA GLN A 37 6.90 3.84 37.79
C GLN A 37 8.06 4.70 37.27
N VAL A 38 9.31 4.27 37.53
CA VAL A 38 10.51 4.94 37.02
C VAL A 38 10.50 4.93 35.50
N ARG A 39 10.25 3.77 34.88
CA ARG A 39 10.15 3.65 33.42
C ARG A 39 9.10 4.59 32.83
N SER A 40 7.88 4.56 33.37
CA SER A 40 6.77 5.36 32.83
C SER A 40 7.08 6.86 32.88
N LYS A 41 7.64 7.35 33.99
CA LYS A 41 8.04 8.76 34.11
C LYS A 41 9.20 9.10 33.18
N ALA A 42 10.21 8.24 33.09
CA ALA A 42 11.37 8.42 32.21
C ALA A 42 10.97 8.45 30.73
N GLN A 43 10.09 7.53 30.31
CA GLN A 43 9.54 7.46 28.95
C GLN A 43 8.77 8.74 28.59
N SER A 44 7.98 9.28 29.51
CA SER A 44 7.28 10.56 29.29
C SER A 44 8.25 11.70 29.00
N VAL A 45 9.36 11.79 29.75
CA VAL A 45 10.39 12.82 29.53
C VAL A 45 11.15 12.54 28.22
N LEU A 46 11.41 11.27 27.92
CA LEU A 46 12.08 10.84 26.69
C LEU A 46 11.29 11.30 25.46
N PHE A 47 9.98 11.06 25.42
CA PHE A 47 9.15 11.46 24.28
C PHE A 47 9.12 12.98 24.05
N THR A 48 9.12 13.78 25.12
CA THR A 48 9.24 15.24 25.01
C THR A 48 10.60 15.64 24.45
N ALA A 49 11.68 15.03 24.94
CA ALA A 49 13.04 15.32 24.46
C ALA A 49 13.23 14.93 22.99
N LEU A 50 12.64 13.81 22.55
CA LEU A 50 12.69 13.36 21.15
C LEU A 50 12.00 14.31 20.18
N GLY A 51 10.98 15.05 20.64
CA GLY A 51 10.32 16.11 19.86
C GLY A 51 11.05 17.46 19.87
N THR A 52 12.12 17.60 20.66
CA THR A 52 12.83 18.87 20.86
C THR A 52 14.07 19.01 19.97
N TYR A 53 14.81 17.91 19.77
CA TYR A 53 16.07 17.93 19.03
C TYR A 53 15.93 17.31 17.63
N ASN A 54 16.41 18.01 16.61
CA ASN A 54 16.38 17.51 15.24
C ASN A 54 17.22 16.22 15.10
N PHE A 55 16.69 15.24 14.39
CA PHE A 55 17.34 13.96 14.06
C PHE A 55 17.78 13.07 15.24
N CYS A 56 17.53 13.45 16.50
CA CYS A 56 17.92 12.64 17.67
C CYS A 56 17.26 11.25 17.68
N CYS A 57 16.09 11.11 17.05
CA CYS A 57 15.41 9.83 16.92
C CYS A 57 16.23 8.79 16.11
N ARG A 58 17.01 9.24 15.12
CA ARG A 58 17.88 8.35 14.32
C ARG A 58 19.02 7.78 15.17
N ASP A 59 19.51 8.58 16.12
CA ASP A 59 20.56 8.20 17.05
C ASP A 59 20.06 7.26 18.16
N ILE A 60 18.85 7.49 18.71
CA ILE A 60 18.33 6.67 19.80
C ILE A 60 17.86 5.28 19.35
N ILE A 61 17.38 5.14 18.10
CA ILE A 61 16.79 3.88 17.60
C ILE A 61 17.71 2.68 17.78
N PRO A 62 18.98 2.70 17.31
CA PRO A 62 19.89 1.56 17.47
C PRO A 62 20.04 1.11 18.93
N HIS A 63 20.06 2.06 19.86
CA HIS A 63 20.17 1.78 21.30
C HIS A 63 18.92 1.09 21.86
N VAL A 64 17.73 1.52 21.43
CA VAL A 64 16.45 0.86 21.81
C VAL A 64 16.40 -0.56 21.22
N LEU A 65 16.77 -0.71 19.95
CA LEU A 65 16.76 -1.99 19.25
C LEU A 65 17.78 -2.99 19.83
N GLY A 66 18.93 -2.51 20.32
CA GLY A 66 19.92 -3.34 21.00
C GLY A 66 19.41 -3.99 22.31
N VAL A 67 18.28 -3.56 22.86
CA VAL A 67 17.60 -4.23 24.00
C VAL A 67 16.66 -5.34 23.52
N LEU A 68 16.19 -5.27 22.28
CA LEU A 68 15.25 -6.23 21.68
C LEU A 68 15.96 -7.36 20.91
N GLU A 69 17.28 -7.28 20.79
CA GLU A 69 18.09 -8.21 20.02
C GLU A 69 17.99 -9.65 20.58
N PRO A 70 17.61 -10.64 19.76
CA PRO A 70 17.43 -12.03 20.23
C PRO A 70 18.69 -12.69 20.77
N THR A 71 19.87 -12.29 20.30
CA THR A 71 21.16 -12.87 20.71
C THR A 71 21.55 -12.49 22.15
N ARG A 72 20.89 -11.49 22.73
CA ARG A 72 21.18 -11.04 24.10
C ARG A 72 20.36 -11.80 25.12
N THR A 73 21.05 -12.51 26.00
CA THR A 73 20.46 -13.27 27.10
C THR A 73 20.47 -12.52 28.44
N ASP A 74 21.18 -11.40 28.51
CA ASP A 74 21.32 -10.58 29.73
C ASP A 74 20.16 -9.60 29.95
N ILE A 75 19.25 -9.48 28.97
CA ILE A 75 18.10 -8.60 29.03
C ILE A 75 16.98 -9.20 29.89
N THR A 76 16.56 -8.43 30.89
CA THR A 76 15.38 -8.77 31.70
C THR A 76 14.08 -8.50 30.94
N GLN A 77 13.01 -9.22 31.31
CA GLN A 77 11.67 -8.96 30.75
C GLN A 77 11.19 -7.52 30.99
N GLN A 78 11.63 -6.92 32.10
CA GLN A 78 11.39 -5.53 32.44
C GLN A 78 12.04 -4.58 31.42
N GLN A 79 13.32 -4.78 31.11
CA GLN A 79 14.04 -3.99 30.11
C GLN A 79 13.42 -4.16 28.73
N PHE A 80 13.13 -5.39 28.32
CA PHE A 80 12.46 -5.71 27.06
C PHE A 80 11.12 -4.96 26.93
N LYS A 81 10.26 -5.06 27.95
CA LYS A 81 8.99 -4.32 28.01
C LYS A 81 9.19 -2.81 27.94
N GLY A 82 10.21 -2.28 28.62
CA GLY A 82 10.55 -0.86 28.59
C GLY A 82 10.92 -0.38 27.18
N ALA A 83 11.76 -1.14 26.48
CA ALA A 83 12.18 -0.83 25.12
C ALA A 83 10.99 -0.83 24.13
N LEU A 84 10.06 -1.79 24.27
CA LEU A 84 8.83 -1.80 23.48
C LEU A 84 7.96 -0.55 23.70
N TYR A 85 7.84 -0.06 24.94
CA TYR A 85 7.15 1.21 25.21
C TYR A 85 7.89 2.42 24.61
N CYS A 86 9.22 2.42 24.64
CA CYS A 86 10.02 3.45 23.95
C CYS A 86 9.74 3.44 22.44
N LEU A 87 9.62 2.27 21.82
CA LEU A 87 9.26 2.15 20.40
C LEU A 87 7.84 2.62 20.10
N LEU A 88 6.87 2.24 20.94
CA LEU A 88 5.47 2.60 20.77
C LEU A 88 5.26 4.12 20.83
N GLY A 89 5.97 4.82 21.71
CA GLY A 89 5.77 6.24 21.93
C GLY A 89 4.44 6.56 22.64
N ASN A 90 4.10 7.84 22.73
CA ASN A 90 2.82 8.33 23.28
C ASN A 90 1.76 8.54 22.18
N HIS A 91 0.51 8.80 22.55
CA HIS A 91 -0.60 8.92 21.58
C HIS A 91 -0.47 10.10 20.61
N SER A 92 0.14 11.20 21.05
CA SER A 92 0.16 12.49 20.33
C SER A 92 1.56 12.97 19.95
N GLY A 93 2.57 12.11 20.02
CA GLY A 93 3.96 12.48 19.76
C GLY A 93 4.71 11.40 18.99
N VAL A 94 6.03 11.41 19.13
CA VAL A 94 6.94 10.61 18.32
C VAL A 94 6.72 9.12 18.55
N CYS A 95 6.62 8.36 17.46
CA CYS A 95 6.58 6.90 17.42
C CYS A 95 7.85 6.39 16.76
N LEU A 96 8.82 5.88 17.52
CA LEU A 96 10.10 5.41 16.97
C LEU A 96 9.92 4.20 16.03
N ALA A 97 8.85 3.42 16.21
CA ALA A 97 8.48 2.32 15.33
C ALA A 97 7.97 2.76 13.93
N ASN A 98 7.53 4.02 13.78
CA ASN A 98 6.88 4.50 12.56
C ASN A 98 7.34 5.93 12.19
N LEU A 99 8.64 6.18 12.29
CA LEU A 99 9.21 7.45 11.78
C LEU A 99 9.15 7.46 10.25
N HIS A 100 8.83 8.61 9.68
CA HIS A 100 8.82 8.83 8.23
C HIS A 100 10.25 9.02 7.69
N ASP A 101 11.10 8.01 7.91
CA ASP A 101 12.48 7.96 7.43
C ASP A 101 12.87 6.50 7.15
N TRP A 102 13.35 6.23 5.93
CA TRP A 102 13.84 4.92 5.51
C TRP A 102 14.97 4.40 6.41
N ASP A 103 15.87 5.26 6.86
CA ASP A 103 16.97 4.88 7.76
C ASP A 103 16.47 4.31 9.09
N CYS A 104 15.30 4.77 9.53
CA CYS A 104 14.68 4.30 10.75
C CYS A 104 13.95 2.98 10.48
N ILE A 105 12.96 2.98 9.58
CA ILE A 105 12.06 1.82 9.44
C ILE A 105 12.74 0.54 8.95
N VAL A 106 13.81 0.67 8.14
CA VAL A 106 14.65 -0.46 7.71
C VAL A 106 15.27 -1.18 8.91
N GLN A 107 15.54 -0.46 10.00
CA GLN A 107 16.06 -1.03 11.25
C GLN A 107 14.92 -1.47 12.17
N THR A 108 13.92 -0.61 12.38
CA THR A 108 12.91 -0.83 13.42
C THR A 108 11.98 -2.00 13.09
N TRP A 109 11.45 -2.08 11.88
CA TRP A 109 10.42 -3.08 11.54
C TRP A 109 10.98 -4.52 11.60
N PRO A 110 12.13 -4.85 10.98
CA PRO A 110 12.72 -6.17 11.13
C PRO A 110 13.13 -6.48 12.57
N ALA A 111 13.57 -5.48 13.35
CA ALA A 111 13.91 -5.68 14.76
C ALA A 111 12.69 -5.99 15.62
N ILE A 112 11.54 -5.33 15.39
CA ILE A 112 10.27 -5.65 16.06
C ILE A 112 9.87 -7.10 15.77
N VAL A 113 9.95 -7.54 14.51
CA VAL A 113 9.63 -8.91 14.13
C VAL A 113 10.60 -9.91 14.79
N ARG A 114 11.91 -9.66 14.69
CA ARG A 114 12.95 -10.52 15.28
C ARG A 114 12.88 -10.62 16.79
N SER A 115 12.41 -9.56 17.47
CA SER A 115 12.29 -9.55 18.93
C SER A 115 11.39 -10.68 19.47
N GLY A 116 10.56 -11.29 18.63
CA GLY A 116 9.81 -12.50 18.93
C GLY A 116 10.64 -13.76 19.18
N LEU A 117 11.93 -13.74 18.86
CA LEU A 117 12.86 -14.83 19.11
C LEU A 117 13.72 -14.60 20.38
N SER A 118 13.56 -13.44 21.04
CA SER A 118 14.33 -13.12 22.25
C SER A 118 13.90 -13.98 23.43
N SER A 119 14.85 -14.45 24.24
CA SER A 119 14.57 -15.17 25.49
C SER A 119 13.86 -14.30 26.53
N ALA A 120 13.97 -12.97 26.42
CA ALA A 120 13.27 -12.02 27.28
C ALA A 120 11.81 -11.78 26.85
N MET A 121 11.43 -12.22 25.66
CA MET A 121 10.07 -12.13 25.14
C MET A 121 9.23 -13.29 25.67
N SER A 122 8.02 -13.00 26.15
CA SER A 122 7.05 -14.03 26.55
C SER A 122 5.64 -13.61 26.17
N LEU A 123 5.01 -14.40 25.29
CA LEU A 123 3.61 -14.25 24.90
C LEU A 123 2.63 -14.72 25.99
N GLU A 124 3.11 -15.36 27.06
CA GLU A 124 2.27 -15.71 28.22
C GLU A 124 1.86 -14.48 29.02
N LYS A 125 2.62 -13.38 28.90
CA LYS A 125 2.33 -12.12 29.60
C LYS A 125 1.36 -11.27 28.78
N PRO A 126 0.10 -11.08 29.22
CA PRO A 126 -0.91 -10.37 28.43
C PRO A 126 -0.50 -8.93 28.10
N SER A 127 0.28 -8.29 28.99
CA SER A 127 0.77 -6.93 28.74
C SER A 127 1.80 -6.82 27.62
N ILE A 128 2.58 -7.87 27.33
CA ILE A 128 3.52 -7.89 26.19
C ILE A 128 2.74 -8.13 24.90
N VAL A 129 1.80 -9.08 24.93
CA VAL A 129 0.88 -9.36 23.83
C VAL A 129 0.17 -8.07 23.40
N ARG A 130 -0.48 -7.36 24.33
CA ARG A 130 -1.16 -6.09 24.05
C ARG A 130 -0.22 -5.04 23.48
N LEU A 131 1.01 -4.94 24.00
CA LEU A 131 1.97 -3.94 23.54
C LEU A 131 2.38 -4.15 22.07
N PHE A 132 2.53 -5.40 21.63
CA PHE A 132 2.77 -5.70 20.22
C PHE A 132 1.53 -5.45 19.35
N ASP A 133 0.32 -5.72 19.86
CA ASP A 133 -0.92 -5.37 19.15
C ASP A 133 -1.02 -3.86 18.96
N ASP A 134 -0.80 -3.09 20.04
CA ASP A 134 -0.82 -1.63 20.02
C ASP A 134 0.24 -1.06 19.06
N LEU A 135 1.44 -1.66 19.05
CA LEU A 135 2.52 -1.24 18.16
C LEU A 135 2.17 -1.52 16.70
N ALA A 136 1.73 -2.74 16.37
CA ALA A 136 1.35 -3.11 15.02
C ALA A 136 0.17 -2.26 14.52
N ASP A 137 -0.87 -2.10 15.35
CA ASP A 137 -2.06 -1.30 15.05
C ASP A 137 -1.71 0.19 14.89
N LYS A 138 -0.82 0.74 15.74
CA LYS A 138 -0.34 2.11 15.60
C LYS A 138 0.43 2.32 14.30
N VAL A 139 1.34 1.42 13.92
CA VAL A 139 2.03 1.47 12.62
C VAL A 139 1.03 1.42 11.48
N HIS A 140 0.08 0.47 11.48
CA HIS A 140 -0.91 0.36 10.40
C HIS A 140 -1.82 1.58 10.27
N ARG A 141 -2.16 2.25 11.39
CA ARG A 141 -3.00 3.46 11.37
C ARG A 141 -2.25 4.73 10.96
N GLN A 142 -0.97 4.82 11.29
CA GLN A 142 -0.19 6.05 11.14
C GLN A 142 0.85 5.97 10.03
N TYR A 143 1.05 4.82 9.40
CA TYR A 143 2.00 4.68 8.30
C TYR A 143 1.54 5.51 7.11
N GLU A 144 2.41 6.42 6.71
CA GLU A 144 2.29 7.19 5.48
C GLU A 144 3.40 6.72 4.54
N THR A 145 3.07 6.55 3.26
CA THR A 145 4.03 6.09 2.26
C THR A 145 5.25 7.02 2.24
N ILE A 146 6.42 6.47 2.53
CA ILE A 146 7.69 7.21 2.45
C ILE A 146 8.09 7.33 0.98
N GLY A 147 8.48 8.54 0.56
CA GLY A 147 8.88 8.83 -0.82
C GLY A 147 10.09 7.99 -1.26
N LEU A 148 10.08 7.55 -2.52
CA LEU A 148 11.24 6.94 -3.17
C LEU A 148 11.88 7.90 -4.17
N ASP A 149 11.03 8.56 -4.94
CA ASP A 149 11.43 9.60 -5.89
C ASP A 149 11.01 10.97 -5.36
N PHE A 150 12.00 11.83 -5.20
CA PHE A 150 11.78 13.26 -5.00
C PHE A 150 12.39 13.98 -6.19
N THR A 151 11.54 14.58 -7.01
CA THR A 151 11.94 15.38 -8.17
C THR A 151 11.36 16.77 -8.04
N ILE A 152 12.19 17.80 -8.17
CA ILE A 152 11.77 19.20 -8.12
C ILE A 152 11.52 19.69 -9.56
N PRO A 153 10.30 20.12 -9.91
CA PRO A 153 10.03 20.65 -11.24
C PRO A 153 10.82 21.94 -11.52
N GLU A 154 11.24 22.11 -12.78
CA GLU A 154 11.97 23.31 -13.23
C GLU A 154 11.20 24.61 -12.90
N SER A 155 9.88 24.60 -13.06
CA SER A 155 9.03 25.74 -12.70
C SER A 155 9.16 26.17 -11.24
N SER A 156 9.38 25.22 -10.33
CA SER A 156 9.58 25.49 -8.91
C SER A 156 10.96 26.09 -8.65
N LEU A 157 11.98 25.66 -9.39
CA LEU A 157 13.34 26.22 -9.31
C LEU A 157 13.36 27.68 -9.76
N VAL A 158 12.63 28.02 -10.84
CA VAL A 158 12.48 29.40 -11.32
C VAL A 158 11.89 30.30 -10.22
N ILE A 159 10.82 29.86 -9.56
CA ILE A 159 10.19 30.64 -8.48
C ILE A 159 11.10 30.74 -7.25
N ALA A 160 11.78 29.65 -6.87
CA ALA A 160 12.74 29.67 -5.78
C ALA A 160 13.87 30.68 -6.05
N ALA A 161 14.36 30.74 -7.29
CA ALA A 161 15.38 31.72 -7.68
C ALA A 161 14.89 33.17 -7.56
N LEU A 162 13.61 33.44 -7.88
CA LEU A 162 13.00 34.75 -7.68
C LEU A 162 12.88 35.12 -6.19
N LEU A 163 12.54 34.16 -5.32
CA LEU A 163 12.47 34.36 -3.88
C LEU A 163 13.85 34.70 -3.29
N THR A 164 14.89 33.97 -3.68
CA THR A 164 16.28 34.22 -3.23
C THR A 164 16.78 35.59 -3.68
N LYS A 165 16.32 36.06 -4.85
CA LYS A 165 16.67 37.38 -5.43
C LYS A 165 15.72 38.51 -4.99
N SER A 166 14.76 38.24 -4.11
CA SER A 166 13.77 39.23 -3.70
C SER A 166 14.42 40.40 -2.93
N GLY A 167 13.91 41.62 -3.13
CA GLY A 167 14.49 42.84 -2.56
C GLY A 167 14.35 42.98 -1.03
N GLY A 168 13.58 42.12 -0.36
CA GLY A 168 13.42 42.16 1.09
C GLY A 168 12.38 41.14 1.61
N PRO A 169 12.61 40.53 2.80
CA PRO A 169 13.80 40.63 3.64
C PRO A 169 15.01 39.93 2.99
N SER A 170 16.14 40.64 2.90
CA SER A 170 17.36 40.14 2.25
C SER A 170 18.24 39.37 3.24
N HIS A 171 19.01 38.45 2.71
CA HIS A 171 20.04 37.70 3.42
C HIS A 171 21.37 37.90 2.69
N ASN A 172 22.49 37.91 3.42
CA ASN A 172 23.82 38.14 2.84
C ASN A 172 24.43 36.87 2.21
N LEU A 173 23.63 35.82 1.94
CA LEU A 173 24.16 34.63 1.28
C LEU A 173 24.18 34.85 -0.22
N PRO A 174 25.28 34.46 -0.91
CA PRO A 174 25.31 34.47 -2.36
C PRO A 174 24.27 33.49 -2.91
N PHE A 175 23.77 33.78 -4.12
CA PHE A 175 23.00 32.80 -4.86
C PHE A 175 23.88 31.54 -5.09
N PRO A 176 23.34 30.32 -4.97
CA PRO A 176 24.10 29.10 -5.22
C PRO A 176 24.79 29.13 -6.59
N SER A 177 26.06 28.76 -6.63
CA SER A 177 26.80 28.62 -7.88
C SER A 177 26.26 27.48 -8.74
N ASP A 178 26.51 27.53 -10.05
CA ASP A 178 26.09 26.45 -10.96
C ASP A 178 26.63 25.08 -10.52
N LYS A 179 27.85 25.06 -9.98
CA LYS A 179 28.46 23.86 -9.39
C LYS A 179 27.67 23.34 -8.18
N GLU A 180 27.23 24.21 -7.27
CA GLU A 180 26.42 23.79 -6.11
C GLU A 180 25.04 23.28 -6.53
N LEU A 181 24.46 23.85 -7.60
CA LEU A 181 23.21 23.37 -8.18
C LEU A 181 23.38 21.98 -8.79
N GLU A 182 24.46 21.75 -9.54
CA GLU A 182 24.81 20.43 -10.09
C GLU A 182 25.05 19.40 -8.98
N GLU A 183 25.83 19.74 -7.95
CA GLU A 183 26.05 18.88 -6.79
C GLU A 183 24.74 18.58 -6.05
N GLY A 184 23.85 19.56 -5.90
CA GLY A 184 22.53 19.38 -5.29
C GLY A 184 21.65 18.41 -6.08
N ALA A 185 21.65 18.52 -7.42
CA ALA A 185 20.94 17.62 -8.30
C ALA A 185 21.50 16.18 -8.23
N GLN A 186 22.84 16.04 -8.21
CA GLN A 186 23.49 14.73 -8.06
C GLN A 186 23.14 14.09 -6.71
N ARG A 187 23.28 14.81 -5.59
CA ARG A 187 22.94 14.29 -4.25
C ARG A 187 21.46 13.88 -4.16
N LEU A 188 20.58 14.60 -4.85
CA LEU A 188 19.17 14.24 -4.90
C LEU A 188 18.95 12.89 -5.61
N GLN A 189 19.61 12.67 -6.76
CA GLN A 189 19.55 11.40 -7.48
C GLN A 189 20.11 10.25 -6.64
N GLU A 190 21.26 10.45 -5.99
CA GLU A 190 21.87 9.46 -5.09
C GLU A 190 20.93 9.11 -3.93
N ARG A 191 20.28 10.11 -3.31
CA ARG A 191 19.30 9.89 -2.23
C ARG A 191 18.07 9.11 -2.70
N ASN A 192 17.58 9.36 -3.91
CA ASN A 192 16.44 8.62 -4.45
C ASN A 192 16.82 7.15 -4.71
N GLN A 193 18.02 6.90 -5.25
CA GLN A 193 18.55 5.55 -5.42
C GLN A 193 18.73 4.82 -4.09
N GLU A 194 19.27 5.51 -3.08
CA GLU A 194 19.43 4.97 -1.73
C GLU A 194 18.08 4.63 -1.09
N SER A 195 17.05 5.45 -1.32
CA SER A 195 15.68 5.20 -0.84
C SER A 195 15.08 3.93 -1.45
N ILE A 196 15.30 3.69 -2.74
CA ILE A 196 14.90 2.45 -3.43
C ILE A 196 15.61 1.25 -2.82
N GLN A 197 16.94 1.32 -2.63
CA GLN A 197 17.72 0.24 -2.02
C GLN A 197 17.25 -0.07 -0.59
N LYS A 198 16.93 0.96 0.21
CA LYS A 198 16.40 0.81 1.56
C LYS A 198 15.03 0.14 1.56
N TYR A 199 14.14 0.52 0.64
CA TYR A 199 12.84 -0.13 0.46
C TYR A 199 12.99 -1.61 0.11
N GLU A 200 13.80 -1.95 -0.89
CA GLU A 200 14.03 -3.34 -1.30
C GLU A 200 14.67 -4.18 -0.18
N LYS A 201 15.62 -3.58 0.55
CA LYS A 201 16.23 -4.20 1.74
C LYS A 201 15.20 -4.48 2.82
N LEU A 202 14.30 -3.54 3.11
CA LEU A 202 13.25 -3.73 4.12
C LEU A 202 12.31 -4.88 3.72
N VAL A 203 11.87 -4.91 2.46
CA VAL A 203 11.05 -6.01 1.93
C VAL A 203 11.77 -7.35 2.11
N THR A 204 13.04 -7.41 1.72
CA THR A 204 13.88 -8.61 1.79
C THR A 204 14.09 -9.09 3.23
N GLU A 205 14.38 -8.18 4.16
CA GLU A 205 14.58 -8.52 5.58
C GLU A 205 13.31 -9.06 6.22
N LEU A 206 12.14 -8.43 5.96
CA LEU A 206 10.86 -8.90 6.47
C LEU A 206 10.49 -10.28 5.91
N LEU A 207 10.67 -10.50 4.61
CA LEU A 207 10.48 -11.81 3.98
C LEU A 207 11.43 -12.86 4.55
N GLY A 208 12.70 -12.51 4.75
CA GLY A 208 13.70 -13.40 5.34
C GLY A 208 13.29 -13.87 6.73
N ARG A 209 12.60 -13.03 7.52
CA ARG A 209 12.08 -13.44 8.84
C ARG A 209 10.89 -14.38 8.75
N LEU A 210 10.06 -14.27 7.73
CA LEU A 210 8.91 -15.17 7.52
C LEU A 210 9.35 -16.60 7.17
N HIS A 211 10.61 -16.81 6.81
CA HIS A 211 11.19 -18.14 6.61
C HIS A 211 11.78 -18.77 7.88
N ASP A 212 11.83 -18.04 9.01
CA ASP A 212 12.31 -18.58 10.27
C ASP A 212 11.25 -19.48 10.91
N ARG A 213 11.56 -20.78 11.00
CA ARG A 213 10.64 -21.81 11.51
C ARG A 213 10.28 -21.62 12.98
N ASN A 214 11.10 -20.90 13.75
CA ASN A 214 10.88 -20.68 15.17
C ASN A 214 10.11 -19.39 15.46
N LEU A 215 9.80 -18.58 14.44
CA LEU A 215 9.09 -17.33 14.62
C LEU A 215 7.66 -17.60 15.10
N PRO A 216 7.24 -17.07 16.27
CA PRO A 216 5.88 -17.29 16.72
C PRO A 216 4.85 -16.64 15.78
N TRP A 217 3.69 -17.27 15.61
CA TRP A 217 2.60 -16.85 14.72
C TRP A 217 2.23 -15.36 14.83
N LYS A 218 2.36 -14.77 16.04
CA LYS A 218 2.05 -13.36 16.25
C LYS A 218 3.01 -12.45 15.48
N PHE A 219 4.29 -12.78 15.48
CA PHE A 219 5.32 -11.99 14.79
C PHE A 219 5.31 -12.24 13.28
N GLU A 220 4.91 -13.44 12.86
CA GLU A 220 4.55 -13.70 11.47
C GLU A 220 3.42 -12.77 11.01
N HIS A 221 2.30 -12.69 11.75
CA HIS A 221 1.21 -11.78 11.41
C HIS A 221 1.65 -10.31 11.36
N ILE A 222 2.49 -9.86 12.30
CA ILE A 222 3.04 -8.50 12.30
C ILE A 222 3.89 -8.24 11.06
N ALA A 223 4.80 -9.18 10.72
CA ALA A 223 5.68 -9.06 9.57
C ALA A 223 4.89 -9.02 8.25
N ILE A 224 3.86 -9.86 8.10
CA ILE A 224 2.96 -9.87 6.94
C ILE A 224 2.18 -8.55 6.84
N GLY A 225 1.70 -8.03 7.98
CA GLY A 225 1.04 -6.73 8.05
C GLY A 225 1.96 -5.60 7.59
N PHE A 226 3.18 -5.53 8.14
CA PHE A 226 4.20 -4.55 7.74
C PHE A 226 4.56 -4.67 6.26
N LEU A 227 4.76 -5.88 5.76
CA LEU A 227 5.02 -6.12 4.33
C LEU A 227 3.87 -5.63 3.45
N SER A 228 2.61 -5.74 3.90
CA SER A 228 1.45 -5.26 3.15
C SER A 228 1.39 -3.74 3.04
N LEU A 229 1.95 -3.00 4.00
CA LEU A 229 2.05 -1.54 3.98
C LEU A 229 3.08 -1.04 2.96
N LEU A 230 4.00 -1.90 2.51
CA LEU A 230 5.02 -1.58 1.51
C LEU A 230 4.49 -1.65 0.07
N LEU A 231 3.23 -2.09 -0.13
CA LEU A 231 2.60 -2.08 -1.43
C LEU A 231 2.22 -0.66 -1.85
N ARG A 232 2.81 -0.17 -2.93
CA ARG A 232 2.71 1.21 -3.42
C ARG A 232 2.29 1.28 -4.90
N ASP A 233 1.94 2.44 -5.43
CA ASP A 233 1.48 2.57 -6.81
C ASP A 233 2.56 3.02 -7.79
N ASP A 234 3.59 3.70 -7.30
CA ASP A 234 4.72 4.28 -8.03
C ASP A 234 5.91 3.33 -8.22
N HIS A 235 6.04 2.29 -7.40
CA HIS A 235 7.13 1.31 -7.52
C HIS A 235 6.63 -0.14 -7.34
N PRO A 236 7.03 -1.07 -8.23
CA PRO A 236 6.58 -2.45 -8.18
C PRO A 236 7.00 -3.17 -6.89
N LEU A 237 6.14 -4.05 -6.37
CA LEU A 237 6.52 -4.94 -5.28
C LEU A 237 7.53 -6.00 -5.79
N PRO A 238 8.64 -6.29 -5.07
CA PRO A 238 9.61 -7.32 -5.47
C PRO A 238 8.97 -8.70 -5.70
N SER A 239 9.47 -9.45 -6.70
CA SER A 239 8.90 -10.74 -7.13
C SER A 239 8.80 -11.77 -6.00
N ALA A 240 9.78 -11.83 -5.09
CA ALA A 240 9.74 -12.71 -3.92
C ALA A 240 8.55 -12.39 -2.99
N ALA A 241 8.21 -11.11 -2.80
CA ALA A 241 7.06 -10.70 -2.00
C ALA A 241 5.74 -10.98 -2.73
N VAL A 242 5.71 -10.82 -4.05
CA VAL A 242 4.55 -11.22 -4.87
C VAL A 242 4.29 -12.71 -4.72
N HIS A 243 5.31 -13.55 -4.86
CA HIS A 243 5.23 -14.99 -4.65
C HIS A 243 4.73 -15.34 -3.25
N PHE A 244 5.29 -14.69 -2.22
CA PHE A 244 4.83 -14.87 -0.85
C PHE A 244 3.33 -14.58 -0.68
N PHE A 245 2.84 -13.42 -1.16
CA PHE A 245 1.43 -13.06 -0.99
C PHE A 245 0.49 -13.93 -1.82
N VAL A 246 0.86 -14.31 -3.04
CA VAL A 246 0.07 -15.23 -3.87
C VAL A 246 -0.07 -16.58 -3.18
N LYS A 247 1.04 -17.18 -2.74
CA LYS A 247 1.03 -18.44 -1.98
C LYS A 247 0.19 -18.33 -0.71
N SER A 248 0.27 -17.19 -0.02
CA SER A 248 -0.44 -16.93 1.25
C SER A 248 -1.97 -16.79 1.10
N LEU A 249 -2.52 -16.80 -0.11
CA LEU A 249 -3.97 -16.90 -0.31
C LEU A 249 -4.54 -18.21 0.28
N ASN A 250 -3.73 -19.27 0.29
CA ASN A 250 -4.06 -20.58 0.86
C ASN A 250 -3.41 -20.83 2.22
N HIS A 251 -3.03 -19.77 2.94
CA HIS A 251 -2.44 -19.91 4.27
C HIS A 251 -3.47 -20.43 5.29
N ASP A 252 -3.07 -21.23 6.28
CA ASP A 252 -3.99 -21.82 7.26
C ASP A 252 -4.64 -20.77 8.18
N SER A 253 -3.90 -19.72 8.55
CA SER A 253 -4.42 -18.57 9.29
C SER A 253 -5.33 -17.68 8.44
N LEU A 254 -6.59 -17.54 8.85
CA LEU A 254 -7.58 -16.66 8.20
C LEU A 254 -7.13 -15.20 8.14
N ILE A 255 -6.39 -14.73 9.16
CA ILE A 255 -5.89 -13.33 9.20
C ILE A 255 -4.90 -13.12 8.06
N VAL A 256 -3.96 -14.06 7.88
CA VAL A 256 -2.99 -14.02 6.78
C VAL A 256 -3.69 -14.05 5.42
N ARG A 257 -4.67 -14.94 5.22
CA ARG A 257 -5.45 -14.99 3.97
C ARG A 257 -6.12 -13.65 3.66
N LYS A 258 -6.71 -12.98 4.67
CA LYS A 258 -7.36 -11.67 4.47
C LYS A 258 -6.37 -10.59 4.03
N VAL A 259 -5.17 -10.58 4.60
CA VAL A 259 -4.09 -9.66 4.17
C VAL A 259 -3.64 -10.02 2.76
N ALA A 260 -3.39 -11.30 2.46
CA ALA A 260 -3.00 -11.78 1.15
C ALA A 260 -4.02 -11.41 0.06
N ILE A 261 -5.33 -11.57 0.30
CA ILE A 261 -6.39 -11.17 -0.65
C ILE A 261 -6.27 -9.68 -0.99
N SER A 262 -6.06 -8.82 0.01
CA SER A 262 -5.88 -7.39 -0.21
C SER A 262 -4.56 -7.07 -0.94
N SER A 263 -3.46 -7.70 -0.54
CA SER A 263 -2.15 -7.51 -1.16
C SER A 263 -2.15 -7.96 -2.62
N VAL A 264 -2.67 -9.14 -2.94
CA VAL A 264 -2.73 -9.66 -4.32
C VAL A 264 -3.66 -8.80 -5.18
N ALA A 265 -4.79 -8.31 -4.64
CA ALA A 265 -5.62 -7.34 -5.37
C ALA A 265 -4.86 -6.04 -5.73
N GLY A 266 -4.02 -5.55 -4.82
CA GLY A 266 -3.14 -4.41 -5.08
C GLY A 266 -1.99 -4.72 -6.04
N ILE A 267 -1.38 -5.90 -5.94
CA ILE A 267 -0.37 -6.40 -6.90
C ILE A 267 -0.97 -6.46 -8.30
N LEU A 268 -2.16 -7.04 -8.46
CA LEU A 268 -2.86 -7.08 -9.75
C LEU A 268 -3.11 -5.66 -10.28
N LYS A 269 -3.39 -4.69 -9.39
CA LYS A 269 -3.53 -3.28 -9.75
C LYS A 269 -2.20 -2.64 -10.20
N GLN A 270 -1.06 -2.97 -9.60
CA GLN A 270 0.27 -2.58 -10.11
C GLN A 270 0.55 -3.21 -11.48
N LEU A 271 0.18 -4.48 -11.68
CA LEU A 271 0.35 -5.19 -12.95
C LEU A 271 -0.65 -4.75 -14.03
N LYS A 272 -1.57 -3.83 -13.72
CA LYS A 272 -2.58 -3.38 -14.68
C LYS A 272 -1.90 -2.61 -15.82
N ARG A 273 -2.06 -3.12 -17.04
CA ARG A 273 -1.63 -2.41 -18.25
C ARG A 273 -2.44 -1.14 -18.50
N PRO A 274 -1.79 -0.01 -18.84
CA PRO A 274 -2.49 1.19 -19.28
C PRO A 274 -3.35 0.89 -20.50
N HIS A 275 -4.61 1.32 -20.47
CA HIS A 275 -5.53 1.17 -21.61
C HIS A 275 -5.63 2.52 -22.30
N LYS A 276 -5.31 2.56 -23.59
CA LYS A 276 -5.25 3.81 -24.35
C LYS A 276 -6.63 4.42 -24.48
N LYS A 277 -6.70 5.74 -24.34
CA LYS A 277 -7.92 6.53 -24.56
C LYS A 277 -7.70 7.58 -25.63
N ILE A 278 -8.74 7.84 -26.42
CA ILE A 278 -8.76 8.84 -27.48
C ILE A 278 -9.86 9.88 -27.22
N PRO A 279 -9.61 11.16 -27.55
CA PRO A 279 -10.64 12.19 -27.50
C PRO A 279 -11.67 11.95 -28.61
N ILE A 280 -12.96 12.08 -28.29
CA ILE A 280 -14.06 11.97 -29.25
C ILE A 280 -15.03 13.13 -29.02
N SER A 281 -15.57 13.71 -30.09
CA SER A 281 -16.68 14.65 -29.98
C SER A 281 -18.02 13.90 -30.03
N PRO A 282 -18.96 14.15 -29.11
CA PRO A 282 -20.32 13.60 -29.18
C PRO A 282 -21.04 13.93 -30.49
N SER A 283 -20.75 15.10 -31.05
CA SER A 283 -21.27 15.54 -32.35
C SER A 283 -20.82 14.65 -33.50
N ASP A 284 -19.61 14.08 -33.44
CA ASP A 284 -19.08 13.21 -34.49
C ASP A 284 -19.79 11.85 -34.51
N ILE A 285 -20.39 11.45 -33.38
CA ILE A 285 -21.14 10.20 -33.25
C ILE A 285 -22.58 10.38 -33.73
N THR A 286 -23.22 11.46 -33.31
CA THR A 286 -24.67 11.67 -33.55
C THR A 286 -24.98 12.52 -34.76
N GLY A 287 -24.02 13.32 -35.25
CA GLY A 287 -24.27 14.40 -36.21
C GLY A 287 -25.07 15.57 -35.62
N VAL A 288 -25.33 15.58 -34.32
CA VAL A 288 -26.13 16.59 -33.62
C VAL A 288 -25.23 17.47 -32.77
N SER A 289 -25.38 18.79 -32.91
CA SER A 289 -24.70 19.75 -32.05
C SER A 289 -25.24 19.72 -30.63
N GLU A 290 -24.38 20.01 -29.66
CA GLU A 290 -24.83 20.20 -28.28
C GLU A 290 -25.87 21.34 -28.22
N PRO A 291 -26.91 21.21 -27.38
CA PRO A 291 -27.91 22.25 -27.22
C PRO A 291 -27.31 23.55 -26.66
N ASP A 292 -27.86 24.68 -27.06
CA ASP A 292 -27.50 25.97 -26.49
C ASP A 292 -27.92 26.07 -25.02
N GLY A 293 -26.96 26.30 -24.15
CA GLY A 293 -27.18 26.36 -22.70
C GLY A 293 -27.22 24.98 -22.05
N LEU A 294 -27.49 24.96 -20.74
CA LEU A 294 -27.38 23.74 -19.96
C LEU A 294 -28.73 23.07 -19.78
N VAL A 295 -28.93 21.96 -20.50
CA VAL A 295 -30.14 21.13 -20.43
C VAL A 295 -29.76 19.73 -19.96
N ALA A 296 -30.25 19.34 -18.80
CA ALA A 296 -30.03 17.99 -18.26
C ALA A 296 -31.10 17.00 -18.74
N GLY A 297 -30.76 15.71 -18.73
CA GLY A 297 -31.68 14.62 -19.02
C GLY A 297 -31.43 13.97 -20.38
N ASP A 298 -32.49 13.37 -20.92
CA ASP A 298 -32.47 12.67 -22.19
C ASP A 298 -32.52 13.68 -23.34
N ARG A 299 -31.50 13.67 -24.19
CA ARG A 299 -31.33 14.63 -25.28
C ARG A 299 -30.93 13.96 -26.59
N PRO A 300 -31.16 14.60 -27.75
CA PRO A 300 -30.78 14.04 -29.04
C PRO A 300 -29.29 13.67 -29.14
N ASP A 301 -28.40 14.51 -28.60
CA ASP A 301 -26.94 14.33 -28.63
C ASP A 301 -26.43 13.20 -27.71
N ASN A 302 -27.22 12.78 -26.71
CA ASN A 302 -26.85 11.72 -25.77
C ASN A 302 -27.72 10.45 -25.88
N ARG A 303 -28.72 10.44 -26.76
CA ARG A 303 -29.66 9.31 -26.92
C ARG A 303 -28.97 7.99 -27.23
N TRP A 304 -27.87 8.03 -27.99
CA TRP A 304 -27.04 6.87 -28.33
C TRP A 304 -26.37 6.20 -27.13
N LEU A 305 -26.30 6.87 -25.97
CA LEU A 305 -25.81 6.27 -24.72
C LEU A 305 -26.83 5.34 -24.05
N GLN A 306 -28.12 5.52 -24.38
CA GLN A 306 -29.18 4.76 -23.75
C GLN A 306 -29.15 3.32 -24.21
N TYR A 307 -29.48 2.41 -23.29
CA TYR A 307 -29.64 1.01 -23.64
C TYR A 307 -30.85 0.84 -24.57
N ASP A 308 -30.61 0.25 -25.74
CA ASP A 308 -31.64 -0.13 -26.70
C ASP A 308 -31.45 -1.60 -27.08
N SER A 309 -32.46 -2.41 -26.78
CA SER A 309 -32.45 -3.85 -27.07
C SER A 309 -32.44 -4.17 -28.57
N GLY A 310 -32.87 -3.24 -29.42
CA GLY A 310 -32.87 -3.42 -30.88
C GLY A 310 -31.51 -3.21 -31.55
N SER A 311 -30.53 -2.62 -30.86
CA SER A 311 -29.24 -2.21 -31.42
C SER A 311 -28.03 -2.86 -30.71
N LEU A 312 -28.23 -3.99 -30.04
CA LEU A 312 -27.15 -4.72 -29.38
C LEU A 312 -26.11 -5.26 -30.39
N PRO A 313 -24.80 -5.12 -30.09
CA PRO A 313 -23.76 -5.62 -30.96
C PRO A 313 -23.65 -7.16 -30.92
N HIS A 314 -24.28 -7.84 -31.88
CA HIS A 314 -24.29 -9.31 -31.98
C HIS A 314 -23.20 -9.89 -32.90
N SER A 315 -22.31 -9.07 -33.44
CA SER A 315 -21.15 -9.49 -34.22
C SER A 315 -19.89 -8.76 -33.77
N GLN A 316 -18.72 -9.32 -34.07
CA GLN A 316 -17.44 -8.69 -33.76
C GLN A 316 -17.34 -7.30 -34.40
N GLN A 317 -17.71 -7.17 -35.68
CA GLN A 317 -17.71 -5.88 -36.38
C GLN A 317 -18.63 -4.85 -35.70
N ALA A 318 -19.84 -5.28 -35.30
CA ALA A 318 -20.78 -4.41 -34.59
C ALA A 318 -20.22 -3.97 -33.22
N TRP A 319 -19.63 -4.90 -32.47
CA TRP A 319 -19.00 -4.62 -31.17
C TRP A 319 -17.87 -3.61 -31.27
N GLU A 320 -16.98 -3.79 -32.24
CA GLU A 320 -15.80 -2.93 -32.44
C GLU A 320 -16.17 -1.54 -33.00
N SER A 321 -17.25 -1.47 -33.78
CA SER A 321 -17.82 -0.20 -34.25
C SER A 321 -18.56 0.57 -33.15
N CYS A 322 -19.09 -0.14 -32.14
CA CYS A 322 -19.82 0.45 -31.05
C CYS A 322 -18.92 1.35 -30.19
N ARG A 323 -19.48 2.44 -29.66
CA ARG A 323 -18.77 3.34 -28.75
C ARG A 323 -19.30 3.13 -27.34
N PHE A 324 -18.49 2.51 -26.49
CA PHE A 324 -18.88 2.24 -25.11
C PHE A 324 -18.45 3.38 -24.18
N VAL A 325 -19.43 4.05 -23.57
CA VAL A 325 -19.20 5.01 -22.48
C VAL A 325 -19.41 4.31 -21.15
N ASP A 326 -18.32 4.16 -20.39
CA ASP A 326 -18.33 3.33 -19.18
C ASP A 326 -18.86 4.02 -17.92
N LYS A 327 -19.02 5.34 -17.95
CA LYS A 327 -19.54 6.10 -16.82
C LYS A 327 -20.99 6.46 -17.06
N THR A 328 -21.80 6.23 -16.03
CA THR A 328 -23.25 6.46 -16.05
C THR A 328 -23.64 7.94 -15.97
N HIS A 329 -22.69 8.86 -15.83
CA HIS A 329 -22.97 10.30 -15.66
C HIS A 329 -22.52 11.16 -16.84
N TRP A 330 -21.71 10.64 -17.77
CA TRP A 330 -21.26 11.43 -18.91
C TRP A 330 -22.43 11.73 -19.85
N GLY A 331 -22.61 13.00 -20.21
CA GLY A 331 -23.67 13.44 -21.12
C GLY A 331 -25.03 13.65 -20.47
N TYR A 332 -25.26 13.25 -19.20
CA TYR A 332 -26.56 13.47 -18.55
C TYR A 332 -26.84 14.95 -18.29
N TYR A 333 -25.92 15.65 -17.61
CA TYR A 333 -26.04 17.08 -17.32
C TYR A 333 -25.40 17.94 -18.43
N SER A 334 -24.17 17.60 -18.80
CA SER A 334 -23.41 18.19 -19.89
C SER A 334 -22.26 17.26 -20.29
N TRP A 335 -21.63 17.54 -21.43
CA TRP A 335 -20.40 16.86 -21.84
C TRP A 335 -19.17 17.48 -21.18
N PRO A 336 -18.10 16.69 -20.93
CA PRO A 336 -16.81 17.25 -20.54
C PRO A 336 -16.19 18.02 -21.70
N ARG A 337 -15.30 18.96 -21.39
CA ARG A 337 -14.49 19.67 -22.41
C ARG A 337 -13.76 18.72 -23.37
N LYS A 338 -13.37 17.54 -22.89
CA LYS A 338 -12.79 16.46 -23.68
C LYS A 338 -13.40 15.13 -23.22
N LEU A 339 -14.24 14.52 -24.05
CA LEU A 339 -14.75 13.17 -23.79
C LEU A 339 -13.68 12.16 -24.21
N MET A 340 -13.20 11.37 -23.25
CA MET A 340 -12.13 10.39 -23.46
C MET A 340 -12.68 8.96 -23.42
N LEU A 341 -12.76 8.32 -24.58
CA LEU A 341 -13.21 6.93 -24.74
C LEU A 341 -12.02 5.99 -24.96
N TYR A 342 -12.22 4.70 -24.74
CA TYR A 342 -11.18 3.71 -25.01
C TYR A 342 -10.91 3.62 -26.52
N ALA A 343 -9.63 3.57 -26.88
CA ALA A 343 -9.21 3.34 -28.26
C ALA A 343 -9.68 1.97 -28.78
N PRO A 344 -9.75 1.76 -30.10
CA PRO A 344 -10.11 0.47 -30.70
C PRO A 344 -9.22 -0.70 -30.21
N PRO A 345 -9.69 -1.96 -30.33
CA PRO A 345 -8.96 -3.13 -29.80
C PRO A 345 -7.53 -3.26 -30.30
N GLU A 346 -7.24 -2.86 -31.54
CA GLU A 346 -5.90 -2.89 -32.14
C GLU A 346 -4.87 -2.03 -31.39
N GLU A 347 -5.33 -0.99 -30.70
CA GLU A 347 -4.49 -0.09 -29.91
C GLU A 347 -4.51 -0.40 -28.40
N GLN A 348 -5.26 -1.42 -27.98
CA GLN A 348 -5.32 -1.85 -26.59
C GLN A 348 -4.24 -2.89 -26.28
N PRO A 349 -3.89 -3.09 -24.99
CA PRO A 349 -2.96 -4.14 -24.62
C PRO A 349 -3.45 -5.52 -25.11
N LYS A 350 -2.51 -6.33 -25.61
CA LYS A 350 -2.78 -7.71 -26.05
C LYS A 350 -3.40 -8.53 -24.91
N LEU A 351 -4.48 -9.23 -25.23
CA LEU A 351 -5.13 -10.27 -24.42
C LEU A 351 -4.58 -11.66 -24.78
N GLY A 352 -4.78 -12.65 -23.91
CA GLY A 352 -4.42 -14.04 -24.14
C GLY A 352 -2.92 -14.24 -24.31
N MET A 353 -2.11 -13.54 -23.51
CA MET A 353 -0.66 -13.68 -23.60
C MET A 353 -0.22 -15.07 -23.18
N SER A 354 0.79 -15.59 -23.87
CA SER A 354 1.52 -16.78 -23.44
C SER A 354 2.30 -16.50 -22.16
N ARG A 355 2.62 -17.55 -21.42
CA ARG A 355 3.40 -17.46 -20.18
C ARG A 355 4.78 -16.83 -20.41
N GLU A 356 5.39 -17.08 -21.57
CA GLU A 356 6.71 -16.59 -21.96
C GLU A 356 6.74 -15.06 -22.17
N GLU A 357 5.61 -14.48 -22.56
CA GLU A 357 5.46 -13.03 -22.75
C GLU A 357 5.22 -12.28 -21.42
N MET A 358 4.93 -13.00 -20.34
CA MET A 358 4.62 -12.43 -19.03
C MET A 358 5.88 -12.03 -18.28
N THR A 359 5.80 -10.94 -17.53
CA THR A 359 6.81 -10.57 -16.53
C THR A 359 6.89 -11.64 -15.43
N GLU A 360 8.02 -11.74 -14.74
CA GLU A 360 8.19 -12.69 -13.61
C GLU A 360 7.04 -12.61 -12.58
N ARG A 361 6.58 -11.39 -12.28
CA ARG A 361 5.48 -11.15 -11.34
C ARG A 361 4.12 -11.61 -11.88
N GLU A 362 3.89 -11.48 -13.18
CA GLU A 362 2.69 -12.03 -13.83
C GLU A 362 2.76 -13.56 -13.87
N GLN A 363 3.92 -14.15 -14.20
CA GLN A 363 4.13 -15.59 -14.21
C GLN A 363 3.84 -16.21 -12.85
N ILE A 364 4.28 -15.59 -11.75
CA ILE A 364 3.96 -16.06 -10.38
C ILE A 364 2.45 -16.20 -10.17
N VAL A 365 1.67 -15.18 -10.56
CA VAL A 365 0.20 -15.22 -10.43
C VAL A 365 -0.38 -16.27 -11.37
N TYR A 366 0.08 -16.29 -12.62
CA TYR A 366 -0.39 -17.21 -13.65
C TYR A 366 -0.20 -18.67 -13.25
N ASP A 367 0.99 -19.02 -12.77
CA ASP A 367 1.34 -20.40 -12.40
C ASP A 367 0.46 -20.91 -11.25
N HIS A 368 0.21 -20.09 -10.23
CA HIS A 368 -0.63 -20.48 -9.10
C HIS A 368 -2.11 -20.56 -9.45
N PHE A 369 -2.64 -19.61 -10.22
CA PHE A 369 -4.06 -19.63 -10.61
C PHE A 369 -4.37 -20.61 -11.76
N SER A 370 -3.34 -21.11 -12.44
CA SER A 370 -3.47 -22.22 -13.40
C SER A 370 -3.41 -23.59 -12.74
N ASP A 371 -2.90 -23.71 -11.51
CA ASP A 371 -2.84 -24.97 -10.75
C ASP A 371 -4.22 -25.32 -10.15
N PRO A 372 -4.86 -26.44 -10.56
CA PRO A 372 -6.15 -26.86 -10.00
C PRO A 372 -6.10 -27.15 -8.51
N VAL A 373 -4.96 -27.59 -7.96
CA VAL A 373 -4.83 -27.89 -6.53
C VAL A 373 -4.88 -26.59 -5.72
N PHE A 374 -4.10 -25.59 -6.13
CA PHE A 374 -4.12 -24.28 -5.53
C PHE A 374 -5.51 -23.63 -5.60
N VAL A 375 -6.16 -23.62 -6.77
CA VAL A 375 -7.48 -23.00 -6.94
C VAL A 375 -8.56 -23.73 -6.14
N LYS A 376 -8.52 -25.06 -6.10
CA LYS A 376 -9.45 -25.85 -5.27
C LYS A 376 -9.38 -25.42 -3.81
N GLN A 377 -8.17 -25.41 -3.24
CA GLN A 377 -7.95 -25.04 -1.84
C GLN A 377 -8.36 -23.57 -1.58
N LEU A 378 -8.07 -22.67 -2.53
CA LEU A 378 -8.49 -21.27 -2.44
C LEU A 378 -10.00 -21.15 -2.35
N VAL A 379 -10.73 -21.81 -3.26
CA VAL A 379 -12.19 -21.78 -3.28
C VAL A 379 -12.78 -22.40 -2.02
N GLU A 380 -12.22 -23.50 -1.53
CA GLU A 380 -12.62 -24.12 -0.25
C GLU A 380 -12.49 -23.12 0.90
N PHE A 381 -11.34 -22.46 1.06
CA PHE A 381 -11.14 -21.45 2.11
C PHE A 381 -12.03 -20.21 1.96
N LEU A 382 -12.29 -19.76 0.73
CA LEU A 382 -13.15 -18.60 0.49
C LEU A 382 -14.64 -18.90 0.75
N SER A 383 -15.02 -20.18 0.65
CA SER A 383 -16.39 -20.67 0.90
C SER A 383 -16.66 -20.99 2.37
N LEU A 384 -15.67 -20.86 3.26
CA LEU A 384 -15.87 -21.01 4.70
C LEU A 384 -16.60 -19.81 5.31
N GLU A 385 -17.46 -20.10 6.28
CA GLU A 385 -18.06 -19.09 7.15
C GLU A 385 -16.99 -18.50 8.08
N ASP A 386 -16.89 -17.17 8.14
CA ASP A 386 -15.98 -16.45 9.04
C ASP A 386 -16.74 -16.04 10.31
N ARG A 387 -17.86 -15.32 10.15
CA ARG A 387 -18.73 -14.91 11.25
C ARG A 387 -20.19 -15.16 10.91
N LYS A 388 -20.77 -16.18 11.52
CA LYS A 388 -22.17 -16.56 11.37
C LYS A 388 -23.13 -15.36 11.46
N GLY A 389 -23.91 -15.16 10.41
CA GLY A 389 -24.91 -14.07 10.29
C GLY A 389 -24.34 -12.65 10.20
N LYS A 390 -23.02 -12.47 10.11
CA LYS A 390 -22.35 -11.16 9.98
C LYS A 390 -21.53 -11.03 8.71
N ASP A 391 -21.32 -12.13 8.01
CA ASP A 391 -20.62 -12.17 6.75
C ASP A 391 -21.39 -11.42 5.66
N LYS A 392 -20.65 -10.68 4.83
CA LYS A 392 -21.19 -9.86 3.74
C LYS A 392 -20.33 -10.06 2.50
N PHE A 393 -20.87 -9.67 1.34
CA PHE A 393 -20.08 -9.51 0.13
C PHE A 393 -18.81 -8.70 0.43
N SER A 394 -17.65 -9.27 0.13
CA SER A 394 -16.35 -8.67 0.42
C SER A 394 -15.83 -7.89 -0.80
N PRO A 395 -15.75 -6.55 -0.73
CA PRO A 395 -15.16 -5.75 -1.81
C PRO A 395 -13.69 -6.11 -2.06
N ARG A 396 -12.99 -6.63 -1.05
CA ARG A 396 -11.59 -7.07 -1.15
C ARG A 396 -11.45 -8.31 -2.01
N ARG A 397 -12.28 -9.34 -1.77
CA ARG A 397 -12.32 -10.56 -2.60
C ARG A 397 -12.80 -10.26 -4.02
N PHE A 398 -13.82 -9.42 -4.15
CA PHE A 398 -14.22 -8.90 -5.46
C PHE A 398 -13.06 -8.23 -6.21
N CYS A 399 -12.26 -7.38 -5.55
CA CYS A 399 -11.13 -6.71 -6.18
C CYS A 399 -10.03 -7.69 -6.61
N LEU A 400 -9.81 -8.79 -5.88
CA LEU A 400 -8.91 -9.87 -6.27
C LEU A 400 -9.36 -10.47 -7.61
N PHE A 401 -10.60 -10.99 -7.70
CA PHE A 401 -11.09 -11.62 -8.92
C PHE A 401 -11.23 -10.63 -10.08
N LYS A 402 -11.70 -9.40 -9.82
CA LYS A 402 -11.72 -8.33 -10.84
C LYS A 402 -10.31 -8.05 -11.38
N GLY A 403 -9.30 -8.04 -10.52
CA GLY A 403 -7.91 -7.87 -10.93
C GLY A 403 -7.43 -9.05 -11.77
N LEU A 404 -7.80 -10.26 -11.37
CA LEU A 404 -7.41 -11.51 -12.03
C LEU A 404 -7.92 -11.54 -13.49
N PHE A 405 -9.24 -11.44 -13.68
CA PHE A 405 -9.88 -11.46 -15.00
C PHE A 405 -9.59 -10.22 -15.86
N ARG A 406 -9.15 -9.11 -15.25
CA ARG A 406 -8.68 -7.92 -15.99
C ARG A 406 -7.28 -8.12 -16.56
N ASN A 407 -6.43 -8.83 -15.85
CA ASN A 407 -5.00 -8.96 -16.20
C ASN A 407 -4.72 -10.23 -17.02
N PHE A 408 -5.49 -11.27 -16.80
CA PHE A 408 -5.30 -12.61 -17.39
C PHE A 408 -6.59 -13.14 -18.02
N ASP A 409 -7.45 -12.23 -18.50
CA ASP A 409 -8.63 -12.56 -19.31
C ASP A 409 -9.39 -13.80 -18.81
N ASP A 410 -9.66 -14.77 -19.69
CA ASP A 410 -10.39 -16.00 -19.38
C ASP A 410 -9.46 -17.19 -19.08
N ALA A 411 -8.13 -16.97 -19.01
CA ALA A 411 -7.12 -18.02 -18.87
C ALA A 411 -7.38 -18.98 -17.70
N PHE A 412 -7.99 -18.50 -16.61
CA PHE A 412 -8.29 -19.31 -15.42
C PHE A 412 -9.72 -19.85 -15.37
N LEU A 413 -10.59 -19.50 -16.33
CA LEU A 413 -11.95 -20.06 -16.39
C LEU A 413 -11.98 -21.58 -16.53
N PRO A 414 -11.09 -22.25 -17.30
CA PRO A 414 -11.07 -23.71 -17.35
C PRO A 414 -10.89 -24.36 -15.96
N VAL A 415 -10.12 -23.73 -15.08
CA VAL A 415 -9.87 -24.22 -13.72
C VAL A 415 -11.00 -23.79 -12.75
N LEU A 416 -11.48 -22.56 -12.87
CA LEU A 416 -12.50 -22.01 -11.97
C LEU A 416 -13.93 -22.50 -12.26
N ARG A 417 -14.29 -22.75 -13.53
CA ARG A 417 -15.66 -23.07 -13.96
C ARG A 417 -16.27 -24.26 -13.23
N PRO A 418 -15.61 -25.42 -13.07
CA PRO A 418 -16.18 -26.55 -12.34
C PRO A 418 -16.49 -26.22 -10.88
N HIS A 419 -15.65 -25.39 -10.24
CA HIS A 419 -15.90 -24.92 -8.89
C HIS A 419 -17.06 -23.93 -8.84
N MET A 420 -17.15 -23.02 -9.82
CA MET A 420 -18.23 -22.06 -9.92
C MET A 420 -19.60 -22.74 -10.09
N GLU A 421 -19.71 -23.69 -11.01
CA GLU A 421 -20.94 -24.47 -11.25
C GLU A 421 -21.39 -25.21 -9.98
N ARG A 422 -20.44 -25.85 -9.28
CA ARG A 422 -20.72 -26.50 -7.98
C ARG A 422 -21.23 -25.51 -6.93
N LEU A 423 -20.62 -24.33 -6.81
CA LEU A 423 -21.01 -23.34 -5.80
C LEU A 423 -22.38 -22.72 -6.08
N VAL A 424 -22.75 -22.52 -7.36
CA VAL A 424 -24.09 -22.01 -7.73
C VAL A 424 -25.19 -22.99 -7.32
N GLY A 425 -24.94 -24.30 -7.45
CA GLY A 425 -25.89 -25.35 -7.06
C GLY A 425 -26.02 -25.58 -5.55
N ASP A 426 -25.15 -24.97 -4.74
CA ASP A 426 -25.09 -25.19 -3.30
C ASP A 426 -25.99 -24.17 -2.55
N SER A 427 -26.88 -24.62 -1.67
CA SER A 427 -27.77 -23.72 -0.91
C SER A 427 -27.13 -23.02 0.29
N HIS A 428 -25.87 -23.31 0.63
CA HIS A 428 -25.21 -22.69 1.78
C HIS A 428 -24.88 -21.20 1.54
N GLU A 429 -25.06 -20.36 2.56
CA GLU A 429 -24.86 -18.91 2.46
C GLU A 429 -23.41 -18.55 2.06
N SER A 430 -22.42 -19.20 2.68
CA SER A 430 -21.00 -18.86 2.45
C SER A 430 -20.50 -19.28 1.05
N THR A 431 -21.02 -20.38 0.49
CA THR A 431 -20.71 -20.81 -0.89
C THR A 431 -21.32 -19.85 -1.91
N GLN A 432 -22.59 -19.47 -1.71
CA GLN A 432 -23.30 -18.48 -2.52
C GLN A 432 -22.61 -17.09 -2.51
N ARG A 433 -22.12 -16.67 -1.34
CA ARG A 433 -21.32 -15.45 -1.23
C ARG A 433 -20.00 -15.55 -2.01
N CYS A 434 -19.28 -16.67 -1.87
CA CYS A 434 -18.01 -16.89 -2.57
C CYS A 434 -18.21 -16.79 -4.09
N ILE A 435 -19.23 -17.46 -4.63
CA ILE A 435 -19.49 -17.43 -6.07
C ILE A 435 -19.98 -16.06 -6.55
N ALA A 436 -20.78 -15.34 -5.77
CA ALA A 436 -21.17 -13.97 -6.09
C ALA A 436 -19.95 -13.04 -6.21
N GLU A 437 -18.95 -13.18 -5.34
CA GLU A 437 -17.70 -12.41 -5.40
C GLU A 437 -16.86 -12.74 -6.64
N ILE A 438 -16.78 -14.02 -7.02
CA ILE A 438 -16.09 -14.48 -8.24
C ILE A 438 -16.79 -13.95 -9.50
N ILE A 439 -18.12 -14.15 -9.61
CA ILE A 439 -18.93 -13.71 -10.77
C ILE A 439 -18.88 -12.20 -10.91
N ALA A 440 -19.05 -11.44 -9.81
CA ALA A 440 -18.93 -9.99 -9.85
C ALA A 440 -17.53 -9.56 -10.33
N GLY A 441 -16.48 -10.24 -9.87
CA GLY A 441 -15.11 -10.06 -10.33
C GLY A 441 -14.96 -10.32 -11.83
N LEU A 442 -15.50 -11.42 -12.32
CA LEU A 442 -15.49 -11.82 -13.74
C LEU A 442 -16.16 -10.77 -14.61
N ILE A 443 -17.41 -10.41 -14.31
CA ILE A 443 -18.18 -9.40 -15.08
C ILE A 443 -17.46 -8.05 -15.10
N ARG A 444 -16.83 -7.65 -13.99
CA ARG A 444 -16.13 -6.35 -13.92
C ARG A 444 -14.72 -6.41 -14.49
N GLY A 445 -14.11 -7.58 -14.53
CA GLY A 445 -12.81 -7.84 -15.14
C GLY A 445 -12.89 -7.90 -16.67
N SER A 446 -14.01 -8.42 -17.21
CA SER A 446 -14.26 -8.56 -18.64
C SER A 446 -14.60 -7.25 -19.39
N LYS A 447 -14.54 -6.11 -18.71
CA LYS A 447 -14.82 -4.78 -19.28
C LYS A 447 -14.05 -4.49 -20.58
N HIS A 448 -12.82 -5.00 -20.69
CA HIS A 448 -11.91 -4.72 -21.80
C HIS A 448 -11.62 -5.96 -22.66
N TRP A 449 -12.44 -7.00 -22.54
CA TRP A 449 -12.30 -8.20 -23.36
C TRP A 449 -12.74 -7.95 -24.79
N SER A 450 -12.20 -8.73 -25.72
CA SER A 450 -12.72 -8.78 -27.09
C SER A 450 -14.09 -9.43 -27.12
N TYR A 451 -14.83 -9.21 -28.21
CA TYR A 451 -16.11 -9.85 -28.45
C TYR A 451 -16.05 -11.39 -28.29
N THR A 452 -14.97 -12.01 -28.76
CA THR A 452 -14.77 -13.46 -28.70
C THR A 452 -14.57 -14.00 -27.29
N HIS A 453 -13.88 -13.28 -26.40
CA HIS A 453 -13.70 -13.70 -25.01
C HIS A 453 -14.95 -13.42 -24.16
N ALA A 454 -15.70 -12.36 -24.50
CA ALA A 454 -16.89 -11.95 -23.76
C ALA A 454 -18.12 -12.84 -24.03
N ARG A 455 -18.15 -13.53 -25.18
CA ARG A 455 -19.20 -14.45 -25.60
C ARG A 455 -18.87 -15.88 -25.14
#